data_AF-A0A2N5AF84-F1
#
_entry.id   AF-A0A2N5AF84-F1
#
_cell.length_a   1.000
_cell.length_b   1.000
_cell.length_c   1.000
_cell.angle_alpha   90.00
_cell.angle_beta   90.00
_cell.angle_gamma   90.00
#
_symmetry.space_group_name_H-M   'P 1'
#
loop_
_entity.id
_entity.type
_entity.pdbx_description
1 polymer ?
#
loop_
_entity_poly.entity_id
_entity_poly.type
_entity_poly.pdbx_seq_one_letter_code
_entity_poly.pdbx_strand_id
1 'polypeptide(L)'
;VWGNHFTALIAPAAVNQWLSGFFKRDVQLRWLGPQLTRRVKRHDAVPLSFADGYPYLLANEASLRDLQQRCPASVSIEQFRPNLVVTGAAAWDEDSWKVIRVGEVVFDVAKPCSRCIFTTVSPERGQKHPTGEPLETLKRFRTALDNGDVDFGQNLIARNSGVIRVGDEVEILARGPAKAYGAGESDDTPAPEAQQQATVAIEWQGQQFSGNNQQVLLEQLEQQGIRVPYSCRAGICGSCRIRLEEGEVSALKKNAVAGDGTILACSCVPKTALRLAP
;
A
#
# COMPACT_ATOMS: atom_id res chain seq x y z
N VAL A 1 -7.35 -9.68 7.96
CA VAL A 1 -6.57 -8.86 7.00
C VAL A 1 -7.49 -7.83 6.36
N TRP A 2 -7.15 -6.54 6.37
CA TRP A 2 -8.01 -5.44 5.87
C TRP A 2 -9.46 -5.49 6.40
N GLY A 3 -9.63 -5.71 7.71
CA GLY A 3 -10.94 -5.86 8.36
C GLY A 3 -11.68 -7.17 8.08
N ASN A 4 -11.20 -8.01 7.16
CA ASN A 4 -11.79 -9.30 6.83
C ASN A 4 -11.27 -10.38 7.78
N HIS A 5 -12.20 -11.21 8.26
CA HIS A 5 -11.94 -12.39 9.09
C HIS A 5 -12.13 -13.65 8.25
N PHE A 6 -11.16 -14.54 8.29
CA PHE A 6 -11.16 -15.79 7.54
C PHE A 6 -10.20 -16.79 8.20
N THR A 7 -10.37 -18.07 7.87
CA THR A 7 -9.60 -19.17 8.43
C THR A 7 -8.16 -19.13 7.92
N ALA A 8 -7.21 -19.33 8.84
CA ALA A 8 -5.80 -19.53 8.53
C ALA A 8 -5.14 -20.45 9.57
N LEU A 9 -4.32 -21.37 9.10
CA LEU A 9 -3.54 -22.31 9.88
C LEU A 9 -2.19 -21.71 10.27
N ILE A 10 -1.62 -22.20 11.38
CA ILE A 10 -0.34 -21.75 11.92
C ILE A 10 0.77 -22.66 11.39
N ALA A 11 1.87 -22.07 10.94
CA ALA A 11 3.07 -22.83 10.62
C ALA A 11 3.67 -23.52 11.87
N PRO A 12 4.50 -24.56 11.72
CA PRO A 12 5.15 -25.23 12.85
C PRO A 12 5.89 -24.26 13.78
N ALA A 13 5.93 -24.58 15.08
CA ALA A 13 6.50 -23.72 16.12
C ALA A 13 7.94 -23.28 15.82
N ALA A 14 8.78 -24.18 15.30
CA ALA A 14 10.16 -23.87 14.93
C ALA A 14 10.28 -22.75 13.88
N VAL A 15 9.36 -22.70 12.90
CA VAL A 15 9.32 -21.63 11.88
C VAL A 15 8.95 -20.30 12.53
N ASN A 16 7.95 -20.30 13.41
CA ASN A 16 7.52 -19.08 14.10
C ASN A 16 8.60 -18.58 15.07
N GLN A 17 9.29 -19.47 15.78
CA GLN A 17 10.39 -19.11 16.67
C GLN A 17 11.56 -18.49 15.89
N TRP A 18 11.93 -19.08 14.75
CA TRP A 18 12.96 -18.54 13.87
C TRP A 18 12.58 -17.14 13.36
N LEU A 19 11.37 -16.98 12.81
CA LEU A 19 10.88 -15.68 12.35
C LEU A 19 10.81 -14.66 13.49
N SER A 20 10.39 -15.09 14.69
CA SER A 20 10.31 -14.20 15.84
C SER A 20 11.68 -13.70 16.30
N GLY A 21 12.70 -14.55 16.21
CA GLY A 21 14.10 -14.17 16.39
C GLY A 21 14.56 -13.16 15.35
N PHE A 22 14.27 -13.40 14.07
CA PHE A 22 14.63 -12.49 12.97
C PHE A 22 13.98 -11.10 13.12
N PHE A 23 12.67 -11.05 13.36
CA PHE A 23 11.92 -9.80 13.51
C PHE A 23 12.04 -9.17 14.91
N LYS A 24 12.74 -9.84 15.84
CA LYS A 24 12.88 -9.43 17.25
C LYS A 24 11.54 -9.16 17.93
N ARG A 25 10.50 -9.92 17.55
CA ARG A 25 9.15 -9.86 18.11
C ARG A 25 8.40 -11.15 17.79
N ASP A 26 7.47 -11.53 18.65
CA ASP A 26 6.61 -12.68 18.38
C ASP A 26 5.80 -12.48 17.10
N VAL A 27 6.04 -13.36 16.13
CA VAL A 27 5.30 -13.42 14.88
C VAL A 27 4.91 -14.86 14.56
N GLN A 28 3.88 -15.00 13.74
CA GLN A 28 3.44 -16.30 13.24
C GLN A 28 3.33 -16.24 11.73
N LEU A 29 3.92 -17.23 11.06
CA LEU A 29 3.60 -17.50 9.68
C LEU A 29 2.25 -18.22 9.62
N ARG A 30 1.33 -17.68 8.83
CA ARG A 30 -0.02 -18.21 8.64
C ARG A 30 -0.21 -18.60 7.18
N TRP A 31 -0.94 -19.69 6.93
CA TRP A 31 -1.31 -20.14 5.58
C TRP A 31 -2.78 -20.53 5.54
N LEU A 32 -3.40 -20.51 4.37
CA LEU A 32 -4.88 -20.54 4.26
C LEU A 32 -5.49 -21.93 4.36
N GLY A 33 -4.68 -22.99 4.39
CA GLY A 33 -5.20 -24.34 4.23
C GLY A 33 -5.60 -24.68 2.79
N PRO A 34 -6.04 -25.92 2.55
CA PRO A 34 -6.54 -26.35 1.24
C PRO A 34 -7.92 -25.75 0.90
N GLN A 35 -8.68 -25.32 1.90
CA GLN A 35 -10.00 -24.72 1.73
C GLN A 35 -9.95 -23.23 2.03
N LEU A 36 -10.01 -22.42 0.99
CA LEU A 36 -10.00 -20.97 1.11
C LEU A 36 -11.37 -20.48 1.62
N THR A 37 -11.41 -19.73 2.72
CA THR A 37 -12.65 -19.14 3.24
C THR A 37 -12.77 -17.63 2.99
N ARG A 38 -11.69 -16.96 2.57
CA ARG A 38 -11.73 -15.55 2.20
C ARG A 38 -12.22 -15.40 0.76
N ARG A 39 -13.00 -14.35 0.49
CA ARG A 39 -13.53 -14.01 -0.83
C ARG A 39 -13.14 -12.61 -1.27
N VAL A 40 -13.12 -12.41 -2.59
CA VAL A 40 -13.00 -11.08 -3.19
C VAL A 40 -14.27 -10.29 -2.89
N LYS A 41 -14.11 -9.04 -2.46
CA LYS A 41 -15.25 -8.17 -2.14
C LYS A 41 -16.12 -7.98 -3.39
N ARG A 42 -17.44 -8.17 -3.26
CA ARG A 42 -18.43 -8.15 -4.36
C ARG A 42 -18.32 -9.33 -5.35
N HIS A 43 -17.51 -10.33 -5.07
CA HIS A 43 -17.37 -11.55 -5.88
C HIS A 43 -17.28 -12.77 -4.96
N ASP A 44 -18.42 -13.13 -4.34
CA ASP A 44 -18.47 -14.12 -3.25
C ASP A 44 -18.10 -15.55 -3.67
N ALA A 45 -18.12 -15.84 -4.97
CA ALA A 45 -17.66 -17.10 -5.53
C ALA A 45 -16.14 -17.16 -5.73
N VAL A 46 -15.44 -16.02 -5.71
CA VAL A 46 -14.02 -15.94 -6.05
C VAL A 46 -13.18 -16.01 -4.79
N PRO A 47 -12.38 -17.09 -4.59
CA PRO A 47 -11.50 -17.19 -3.44
C PRO A 47 -10.37 -16.16 -3.52
N LEU A 48 -9.97 -15.65 -2.36
CA LEU A 48 -8.87 -14.69 -2.25
C LEU A 48 -7.85 -15.18 -1.22
N SER A 49 -6.57 -14.98 -1.52
CA SER A 49 -5.49 -15.33 -0.59
C SER A 49 -5.30 -14.27 0.50
N PHE A 50 -4.09 -14.12 1.03
CA PHE A 50 -3.73 -12.94 1.84
C PHE A 50 -3.58 -11.66 1.01
N ALA A 51 -3.72 -11.73 -0.33
CA ALA A 51 -3.70 -10.58 -1.24
C ALA A 51 -4.70 -9.47 -0.84
N ASP A 52 -4.42 -8.24 -1.27
CA ASP A 52 -5.15 -7.06 -0.77
C ASP A 52 -6.62 -7.06 -1.18
N GLY A 53 -6.91 -7.26 -2.47
CA GLY A 53 -8.27 -7.16 -2.99
C GLY A 53 -8.63 -8.14 -4.11
N TYR A 54 -7.67 -8.52 -4.96
CA TYR A 54 -7.92 -9.38 -6.13
C TYR A 54 -6.85 -10.48 -6.25
N PRO A 55 -7.16 -11.62 -6.88
CA PRO A 55 -6.24 -12.75 -6.96
C PRO A 55 -5.00 -12.48 -7.80
N TYR A 56 -5.15 -11.70 -8.88
CA TYR A 56 -4.08 -11.42 -9.82
C TYR A 56 -4.00 -9.93 -10.17
N LEU A 57 -2.80 -9.50 -10.49
CA LEU A 57 -2.51 -8.17 -10.99
C LEU A 57 -1.73 -8.27 -12.31
N LEU A 58 -2.20 -7.56 -13.33
CA LEU A 58 -1.53 -7.39 -14.61
C LEU A 58 -0.87 -6.00 -14.69
N ALA A 59 0.33 -5.96 -15.25
CA ALA A 59 1.01 -4.74 -15.64
C ALA A 59 1.52 -4.83 -17.08
N ASN A 60 1.48 -3.72 -17.80
CA ASN A 60 2.03 -3.61 -19.14
C ASN A 60 3.43 -2.98 -19.06
N GLU A 61 4.41 -3.62 -19.70
CA GLU A 61 5.78 -3.14 -19.72
C GLU A 61 5.91 -1.77 -20.41
N ALA A 62 5.11 -1.50 -21.46
CA ALA A 62 5.12 -0.21 -22.12
C ALA A 62 4.65 0.93 -21.19
N SER A 63 3.65 0.66 -20.34
CA SER A 63 3.19 1.60 -19.31
C SER A 63 4.25 1.85 -18.24
N LEU A 64 4.99 0.81 -17.84
CA LEU A 64 6.12 0.97 -16.93
C LEU A 64 7.20 1.86 -17.54
N ARG A 65 7.55 1.65 -18.82
CA ARG A 65 8.56 2.46 -19.52
C ARG A 65 8.13 3.92 -19.65
N ASP A 66 6.86 4.19 -19.96
CA ASP A 66 6.34 5.57 -19.98
C ASP A 66 6.43 6.21 -18.59
N LEU A 67 6.14 5.47 -17.52
CA LEU A 67 6.37 5.94 -16.14
C LEU A 67 7.85 6.23 -15.86
N GLN A 68 8.76 5.32 -16.24
CA GLN A 68 10.20 5.49 -16.04
C GLN A 68 10.74 6.73 -16.77
N GLN A 69 10.21 7.07 -17.94
CA GLN A 69 10.59 8.28 -18.66
C GLN A 69 10.15 9.57 -17.96
N ARG A 70 9.08 9.51 -17.18
CA ARG A 70 8.53 10.67 -16.42
C ARG A 70 9.10 10.77 -15.01
N CYS A 71 9.58 9.65 -14.45
CA CYS A 71 10.01 9.56 -13.06
C CYS A 71 11.51 9.84 -12.94
N PRO A 72 11.94 10.76 -12.06
CA PRO A 72 13.37 11.02 -11.83
C PRO A 72 14.06 9.90 -11.04
N ALA A 73 13.30 9.05 -10.36
CA ALA A 73 13.83 7.90 -9.62
C ALA A 73 13.86 6.64 -10.49
N SER A 74 14.75 5.70 -10.15
CA SER A 74 14.70 4.37 -10.74
C SER A 74 13.42 3.66 -10.29
N VAL A 75 12.65 3.15 -11.25
CA VAL A 75 11.40 2.44 -11.01
C VAL A 75 11.50 1.04 -11.57
N SER A 76 11.19 0.03 -10.77
CA SER A 76 11.14 -1.37 -11.17
C SER A 76 9.71 -1.92 -11.11
N ILE A 77 9.43 -2.98 -11.87
CA ILE A 77 8.09 -3.57 -11.91
C ILE A 77 7.71 -4.23 -10.58
N GLU A 78 8.69 -4.73 -9.84
CA GLU A 78 8.54 -5.41 -8.55
C GLU A 78 7.95 -4.48 -7.48
N GLN A 79 8.12 -3.16 -7.62
CA GLN A 79 7.47 -2.16 -6.74
C GLN A 79 5.93 -2.24 -6.85
N PHE A 80 5.40 -2.59 -8.02
CA PHE A 80 3.97 -2.74 -8.27
C PHE A 80 3.42 -4.14 -7.99
N ARG A 81 4.31 -5.13 -7.80
CA ARG A 81 4.01 -6.52 -7.44
C ARG A 81 2.97 -7.20 -8.37
N PRO A 82 3.07 -7.07 -9.71
CA PRO A 82 2.17 -7.79 -10.59
C PRO A 82 2.45 -9.29 -10.58
N ASN A 83 1.43 -10.07 -10.94
CA ASN A 83 1.56 -11.50 -11.23
C ASN A 83 1.83 -11.74 -12.72
N LEU A 84 1.28 -10.89 -13.58
CA LEU A 84 1.42 -10.96 -15.03
C LEU A 84 2.02 -9.66 -15.55
N VAL A 85 3.09 -9.78 -16.33
CA VAL A 85 3.68 -8.66 -17.06
C VAL A 85 3.53 -8.96 -18.54
N VAL A 86 2.89 -8.05 -19.28
CA VAL A 86 2.64 -8.20 -20.71
C VAL A 86 3.48 -7.23 -21.52
N THR A 87 3.83 -7.64 -22.73
CA THR A 87 4.60 -6.87 -23.71
C THR A 87 3.85 -6.80 -25.04
N GLY A 88 4.25 -5.89 -25.93
CA GLY A 88 3.68 -5.77 -27.28
C GLY A 88 2.44 -4.87 -27.40
N ALA A 89 1.81 -4.53 -26.27
CA ALA A 89 0.78 -3.50 -26.23
C ALA A 89 1.38 -2.09 -26.17
N ALA A 90 0.65 -1.09 -26.68
CA ALA A 90 1.01 0.32 -26.48
C ALA A 90 0.89 0.69 -25.00
N ALA A 91 1.62 1.72 -24.55
CA ALA A 91 1.53 2.20 -23.18
C ALA A 91 0.08 2.57 -22.84
N TRP A 92 -0.39 2.11 -21.68
CA TRP A 92 -1.71 2.35 -21.10
C TRP A 92 -2.90 1.70 -21.85
N ASP A 93 -2.65 0.91 -22.90
CA ASP A 93 -3.71 0.25 -23.65
C ASP A 93 -4.55 -0.70 -22.78
N GLU A 94 -3.94 -1.26 -21.73
CA GLU A 94 -4.57 -2.17 -20.77
C GLU A 94 -5.75 -1.55 -20.02
N ASP A 95 -5.85 -0.22 -19.95
CA ASP A 95 -6.94 0.48 -19.27
C ASP A 95 -8.30 0.25 -19.94
N SER A 96 -8.30 -0.10 -21.23
CA SER A 96 -9.50 -0.37 -22.01
C SER A 96 -9.92 -1.84 -22.00
N TRP A 97 -9.07 -2.75 -21.50
CA TRP A 97 -9.34 -4.19 -21.57
C TRP A 97 -10.43 -4.56 -20.56
N LYS A 98 -11.32 -5.47 -20.98
CA LYS A 98 -12.41 -6.00 -20.12
C LYS A 98 -12.32 -7.50 -19.96
N VAL A 99 -11.94 -8.21 -21.03
CA VAL A 99 -11.71 -9.65 -20.99
C VAL A 99 -10.48 -9.93 -21.83
N ILE A 100 -9.55 -10.70 -21.27
CA ILE A 100 -8.35 -11.17 -21.98
C ILE A 100 -8.22 -12.67 -21.86
N ARG A 101 -7.51 -13.28 -22.80
CA ARG A 101 -7.07 -14.67 -22.74
C ARG A 101 -5.56 -14.71 -22.77
N VAL A 102 -4.96 -15.48 -21.86
CA VAL A 102 -3.52 -15.77 -21.83
C VAL A 102 -3.37 -17.27 -21.90
N GLY A 103 -2.80 -17.78 -23.00
CA GLY A 103 -2.81 -19.22 -23.28
C GLY A 103 -4.24 -19.77 -23.26
N GLU A 104 -4.53 -20.71 -22.35
CA GLU A 104 -5.86 -21.31 -22.18
C GLU A 104 -6.74 -20.63 -21.11
N VAL A 105 -6.21 -19.66 -20.37
CA VAL A 105 -6.90 -19.04 -19.23
C VAL A 105 -7.52 -17.72 -19.63
N VAL A 106 -8.83 -17.58 -19.39
CA VAL A 106 -9.57 -16.35 -19.61
C VAL A 106 -9.68 -15.57 -18.31
N PHE A 107 -9.38 -14.27 -18.37
CA PHE A 107 -9.45 -13.35 -17.24
C PHE A 107 -10.46 -12.23 -17.51
N ASP A 108 -11.26 -11.94 -16.50
CA ASP A 108 -11.97 -10.68 -16.37
C ASP A 108 -11.03 -9.60 -15.83
N VAL A 109 -10.98 -8.47 -16.53
CA VAL A 109 -10.29 -7.27 -16.07
C VAL A 109 -11.23 -6.51 -15.15
N ALA A 110 -11.12 -6.77 -13.84
CA ALA A 110 -12.10 -6.37 -12.85
C ALA A 110 -12.10 -4.85 -12.61
N LYS A 111 -10.91 -4.26 -12.40
CA LYS A 111 -10.74 -2.81 -12.24
C LYS A 111 -9.27 -2.38 -12.26
N PRO A 112 -8.99 -1.10 -12.54
CA PRO A 112 -7.68 -0.49 -12.29
C PRO A 112 -7.19 -0.72 -10.86
N CYS A 113 -5.87 -0.85 -10.72
CA CYS A 113 -5.25 -1.07 -9.42
C CYS A 113 -4.71 0.24 -8.83
N SER A 114 -5.44 0.76 -7.85
CA SER A 114 -5.04 1.93 -7.05
C SER A 114 -3.77 1.62 -6.28
N ARG A 115 -2.81 2.55 -6.36
CA ARG A 115 -1.46 2.42 -5.82
C ARG A 115 -1.32 3.22 -4.54
N CYS A 116 -0.64 2.60 -3.59
CA CYS A 116 -0.35 3.19 -2.29
C CYS A 116 1.15 3.34 -2.09
N ILE A 117 1.54 3.87 -0.94
CA ILE A 117 2.94 4.11 -0.56
C ILE A 117 3.85 2.88 -0.72
N PHE A 118 3.34 1.65 -0.73
CA PHE A 118 4.18 0.47 -0.88
C PHE A 118 4.89 0.39 -2.24
N THR A 119 4.44 1.15 -3.24
CA THR A 119 5.20 1.31 -4.49
C THR A 119 6.48 2.11 -4.29
N THR A 120 6.59 2.93 -3.24
CA THR A 120 7.79 3.74 -2.98
C THR A 120 8.88 2.99 -2.21
N VAL A 121 8.60 1.77 -1.77
CA VAL A 121 9.58 0.93 -1.06
C VAL A 121 10.45 0.21 -2.07
N SER A 122 11.76 0.47 -2.02
CA SER A 122 12.76 -0.28 -2.80
C SER A 122 12.72 -1.76 -2.43
N PRO A 123 12.48 -2.69 -3.36
CA PRO A 123 12.48 -4.13 -3.09
C PRO A 123 13.83 -4.65 -2.59
N GLU A 124 14.93 -4.06 -3.07
CA GLU A 124 16.29 -4.45 -2.69
C GLU A 124 16.66 -3.96 -1.29
N ARG A 125 16.32 -2.72 -0.96
CA ARG A 125 16.77 -2.07 0.29
C ARG A 125 15.72 -2.10 1.41
N GLY A 126 14.46 -2.36 1.08
CA GLY A 126 13.33 -2.33 2.03
C GLY A 126 13.02 -0.93 2.57
N GLN A 127 13.53 0.12 1.94
CA GLN A 127 13.39 1.52 2.38
C GLN A 127 12.49 2.30 1.44
N LYS A 128 11.70 3.23 2.00
CA LYS A 128 10.87 4.15 1.23
C LYS A 128 11.74 5.18 0.51
N HIS A 129 11.35 5.56 -0.70
CA HIS A 129 11.95 6.67 -1.40
C HIS A 129 11.68 7.97 -0.63
N PRO A 130 12.71 8.81 -0.37
CA PRO A 130 12.57 10.01 0.48
C PRO A 130 11.54 11.01 -0.05
N THR A 131 11.37 11.08 -1.37
CA THR A 131 10.40 11.97 -2.03
C THR A 131 9.09 11.27 -2.44
N GLY A 132 8.87 10.02 -2.04
CA GLY A 132 7.62 9.31 -2.36
C GLY A 132 7.48 8.81 -3.80
N GLU A 133 8.58 8.73 -4.55
CA GLU A 133 8.57 8.16 -5.91
C GLU A 133 8.43 6.63 -5.90
N PRO A 134 7.76 6.02 -6.90
CA PRO A 134 7.20 6.63 -8.11
C PRO A 134 5.76 7.16 -7.94
N LEU A 135 5.20 7.10 -6.73
CA LEU A 135 3.82 7.46 -6.49
C LEU A 135 3.55 8.94 -6.76
N GLU A 136 4.50 9.83 -6.42
CA GLU A 136 4.41 11.26 -6.74
C GLU A 136 4.39 11.52 -8.24
N THR A 137 5.23 10.83 -9.03
CA THR A 137 5.16 10.92 -10.49
C THR A 137 3.81 10.43 -11.02
N LEU A 138 3.31 9.28 -10.54
CA LEU A 138 2.01 8.75 -10.96
C LEU A 138 0.87 9.73 -10.67
N LYS A 139 0.85 10.39 -9.50
CA LYS A 139 -0.19 11.39 -9.17
C LYS A 139 -0.34 12.47 -10.22
N ARG A 140 0.74 12.87 -10.90
CA ARG A 140 0.72 13.96 -11.89
C ARG A 140 -0.02 13.63 -13.18
N PHE A 141 -0.31 12.35 -13.46
CA PHE A 141 -0.98 11.99 -14.72
C PHE A 141 -1.86 10.73 -14.67
N ARG A 142 -1.80 9.98 -13.57
CA ARG A 142 -2.56 8.74 -13.34
C ARG A 142 -3.55 8.88 -12.18
N THR A 143 -3.91 10.11 -11.81
CA THR A 143 -4.99 10.33 -10.85
C THR A 143 -6.32 10.24 -11.58
N ALA A 144 -7.15 9.31 -11.15
CA ALA A 144 -8.47 9.05 -11.69
C ALA A 144 -9.41 10.23 -11.43
N LEU A 145 -10.05 10.75 -12.48
CA LEU A 145 -10.89 11.96 -12.36
C LEU A 145 -12.21 11.71 -11.62
N ASP A 146 -12.66 10.45 -11.53
CA ASP A 146 -13.93 10.08 -10.89
C ASP A 146 -13.82 9.89 -9.37
N ASN A 147 -12.65 9.47 -8.87
CA ASN A 147 -12.50 9.10 -7.47
C ASN A 147 -11.14 9.48 -6.83
N GLY A 148 -10.22 10.07 -7.58
CA GLY A 148 -8.91 10.51 -7.09
C GLY A 148 -7.89 9.38 -6.84
N ASP A 149 -8.21 8.13 -7.17
CA ASP A 149 -7.26 7.02 -7.05
C ASP A 149 -6.08 7.19 -8.02
N VAL A 150 -4.87 6.86 -7.57
CA VAL A 150 -3.68 6.86 -8.42
C VAL A 150 -3.47 5.46 -8.96
N ASP A 151 -3.75 5.24 -10.24
CA ASP A 151 -3.82 3.88 -10.80
C ASP A 151 -2.61 3.50 -11.66
N PHE A 152 -2.17 2.26 -11.53
CA PHE A 152 -1.22 1.62 -12.45
C PHE A 152 -1.58 0.15 -12.55
N GLY A 153 -1.59 -0.47 -13.74
CA GLY A 153 -1.96 -1.88 -13.90
C GLY A 153 -3.41 -2.23 -13.55
N GLN A 154 -3.80 -3.49 -13.79
CA GLN A 154 -5.19 -3.94 -13.79
C GLN A 154 -5.38 -5.19 -12.92
N ASN A 155 -6.36 -5.18 -12.03
CA ASN A 155 -6.73 -6.34 -11.23
C ASN A 155 -7.54 -7.33 -12.05
N LEU A 156 -7.19 -8.63 -11.96
CA LEU A 156 -7.81 -9.68 -12.75
C LEU A 156 -8.49 -10.76 -11.90
N ILE A 157 -9.52 -11.38 -12.47
CA ILE A 157 -10.17 -12.59 -11.95
C ILE A 157 -10.15 -13.65 -13.07
N ALA A 158 -9.63 -14.85 -12.77
CA ALA A 158 -9.65 -15.95 -13.73
C ALA A 158 -11.05 -16.59 -13.79
N ARG A 159 -11.57 -16.84 -15.00
CA ARG A 159 -12.85 -17.52 -15.24
C ARG A 159 -12.71 -19.05 -15.19
N ASN A 160 -11.55 -19.55 -15.56
CA ASN A 160 -11.21 -20.97 -15.58
C ASN A 160 -9.83 -21.20 -14.97
N SER A 161 -9.50 -22.47 -14.76
CA SER A 161 -8.16 -22.91 -14.36
C SER A 161 -7.41 -23.44 -15.58
N GLY A 162 -6.09 -23.36 -15.55
CA GLY A 162 -5.20 -23.81 -16.60
C GLY A 162 -3.77 -23.42 -16.30
N VAL A 163 -2.84 -23.78 -17.19
CA VAL A 163 -1.43 -23.41 -17.09
C VAL A 163 -1.12 -22.34 -18.11
N ILE A 164 -0.58 -21.23 -17.63
CA ILE A 164 0.01 -20.18 -18.47
C ILE A 164 1.51 -20.16 -18.30
N ARG A 165 2.23 -19.76 -19.35
CA ARG A 165 3.70 -19.71 -19.41
C ARG A 165 4.17 -18.37 -19.94
N VAL A 166 5.41 -18.01 -19.58
CA VAL A 166 6.10 -16.89 -20.22
C VAL A 166 6.21 -17.19 -21.71
N GLY A 167 5.81 -16.23 -22.55
CA GLY A 167 5.76 -16.37 -23.99
C GLY A 167 4.37 -16.74 -24.55
N ASP A 168 3.39 -17.08 -23.70
CA ASP A 168 2.01 -17.27 -24.16
C ASP A 168 1.44 -15.96 -24.71
N GLU A 169 0.68 -16.07 -25.79
CA GLU A 169 0.01 -14.92 -26.41
C GLU A 169 -1.10 -14.39 -25.50
N VAL A 170 -1.22 -13.05 -25.47
CA VAL A 170 -2.31 -12.34 -24.81
C VAL A 170 -3.27 -11.82 -25.86
N GLU A 171 -4.47 -12.37 -25.88
CA GLU A 171 -5.55 -11.94 -26.76
C GLU A 171 -6.57 -11.09 -26.00
N ILE A 172 -6.93 -9.94 -26.57
CA ILE A 172 -7.95 -9.05 -26.00
C ILE A 172 -9.32 -9.46 -26.56
N LEU A 173 -10.11 -10.16 -25.76
CA LEU A 173 -11.44 -10.67 -26.16
C LEU A 173 -12.53 -9.61 -26.08
N ALA A 174 -12.40 -8.64 -25.16
CA ALA A 174 -13.35 -7.54 -25.04
C ALA A 174 -12.65 -6.27 -24.55
N ARG A 175 -13.05 -5.14 -25.13
CA ARG A 175 -12.66 -3.80 -24.73
C ARG A 175 -13.87 -3.00 -24.24
N GLY A 176 -13.61 -1.95 -23.48
CA GLY A 176 -14.60 -0.99 -23.03
C GLY A 176 -13.95 0.37 -22.79
N PRO A 177 -14.72 1.35 -22.29
CA PRO A 177 -14.18 2.66 -22.00
C PRO A 177 -13.08 2.55 -20.94
N ALA A 178 -11.95 3.19 -21.22
CA ALA A 178 -10.89 3.41 -20.27
C ALA A 178 -11.32 4.49 -19.26
N LYS A 179 -10.76 4.42 -18.06
CA LYS A 179 -10.96 5.46 -17.04
C LYS A 179 -10.23 6.74 -17.48
N ALA A 180 -10.83 7.90 -17.21
CA ALA A 180 -10.20 9.17 -17.48
C ALA A 180 -9.21 9.52 -16.35
N TYR A 181 -8.00 9.91 -16.75
CA TYR A 181 -6.91 10.26 -15.83
C TYR A 181 -6.42 11.68 -16.09
N GLY A 182 -5.92 12.32 -15.04
CA GLY A 182 -5.28 13.62 -15.12
C GLY A 182 -4.25 13.84 -14.01
N ALA A 183 -3.77 15.08 -13.92
CA ALA A 183 -3.01 15.51 -12.76
C ALA A 183 -3.93 15.53 -11.54
N GLY A 184 -3.57 14.78 -10.52
CA GLY A 184 -4.19 14.92 -9.21
C GLY A 184 -3.85 16.29 -8.66
N GLU A 185 -4.78 16.89 -7.93
CA GLU A 185 -4.42 18.02 -7.07
C GLU A 185 -3.25 17.55 -6.20
N SER A 186 -2.14 18.29 -6.22
CA SER A 186 -1.09 18.07 -5.24
C SER A 186 -1.75 18.08 -3.88
N ASP A 187 -1.44 17.08 -3.05
CA ASP A 187 -1.47 17.36 -1.63
C ASP A 187 -0.44 18.47 -1.46
N ASP A 188 -0.86 19.73 -1.58
CA ASP A 188 -0.19 20.92 -1.04
C ASP A 188 -0.23 20.77 0.49
N THR A 189 0.34 19.67 0.98
CA THR A 189 0.88 19.63 2.32
C THR A 189 2.12 20.50 2.16
N PRO A 190 2.14 21.71 2.74
CA PRO A 190 3.34 22.52 2.72
C PRO A 190 4.49 21.61 3.16
N ALA A 191 5.61 21.68 2.44
CA ALA A 191 6.85 21.09 2.94
C ALA A 191 6.96 21.49 4.42
N PRO A 192 7.23 20.55 5.34
CA PRO A 192 7.25 20.88 6.75
C PRO A 192 8.12 22.11 6.92
N GLU A 193 7.51 23.20 7.44
CA GLU A 193 8.26 24.41 7.76
C GLU A 193 9.47 23.96 8.57
N ALA A 194 10.67 24.40 8.18
CA ALA A 194 11.90 24.04 8.84
C ALA A 194 11.88 24.60 10.27
N GLN A 195 11.23 23.88 11.18
CA GLN A 195 11.18 24.18 12.58
C GLN A 195 12.55 23.84 13.17
N GLN A 196 13.08 24.75 13.99
CA GLN A 196 14.28 24.45 14.77
C GLN A 196 14.05 23.16 15.56
N GLN A 197 15.03 22.27 15.48
CA GLN A 197 14.98 20.99 16.15
C GLN A 197 14.82 21.23 17.65
N ALA A 198 13.73 20.72 18.21
CA ALA A 198 13.37 20.88 19.61
C ALA A 198 13.05 19.53 20.23
N THR A 199 13.43 19.38 21.49
CA THR A 199 13.04 18.26 22.33
C THR A 199 11.64 18.48 22.85
N VAL A 200 10.79 17.46 22.81
CA VAL A 200 9.43 17.48 23.38
C VAL A 200 9.26 16.35 24.38
N ALA A 201 8.46 16.56 25.43
CA ALA A 201 8.05 15.49 26.32
C ALA A 201 6.88 14.72 25.70
N ILE A 202 6.97 13.39 25.65
CA ILE A 202 5.89 12.52 25.18
C ILE A 202 5.52 11.57 26.32
N GLU A 203 4.25 11.56 26.69
CA GLU A 203 3.67 10.64 27.65
C GLU A 203 2.79 9.61 26.93
N TRP A 204 3.05 8.33 27.17
CA TRP A 204 2.26 7.22 26.67
C TRP A 204 1.86 6.32 27.84
N GLN A 205 0.57 6.22 28.15
CA GLN A 205 0.06 5.40 29.26
C GLN A 205 0.79 5.66 30.60
N GLY A 206 1.10 6.92 30.93
CA GLY A 206 1.83 7.29 32.14
C GLY A 206 3.35 7.08 32.09
N GLN A 207 3.90 6.51 31.01
CA GLN A 207 5.35 6.47 30.77
C GLN A 207 5.77 7.72 29.98
N GLN A 208 6.63 8.55 30.59
CA GLN A 208 7.16 9.74 29.95
C GLN A 208 8.54 9.49 29.35
N PHE A 209 8.78 9.98 28.14
CA PHE A 209 10.09 9.96 27.49
C PHE A 209 10.35 11.23 26.69
N SER A 210 11.62 11.42 26.32
CA SER A 210 12.08 12.56 25.54
C SER A 210 11.99 12.25 24.04
N GLY A 211 11.13 12.99 23.33
CA GLY A 211 10.98 12.95 21.88
C GLY A 211 11.50 14.21 21.19
N ASN A 212 11.14 14.39 19.92
CA ASN A 212 11.48 15.57 19.11
C ASN A 212 10.37 15.97 18.15
N ASN A 213 10.49 17.17 17.56
CA ASN A 213 9.59 17.72 16.56
C ASN A 213 10.00 17.42 15.10
N GLN A 214 10.81 16.39 14.85
CA GLN A 214 11.33 16.05 13.52
C GLN A 214 10.86 14.66 13.05
N GLN A 215 10.66 13.72 13.97
CA GLN A 215 10.27 12.35 13.68
C GLN A 215 8.77 12.12 13.88
N VAL A 216 8.18 11.22 13.09
CA VAL A 216 6.78 10.83 13.30
C VAL A 216 6.62 10.08 14.62
N LEU A 217 5.47 10.26 15.27
CA LEU A 217 5.13 9.64 16.55
C LEU A 217 5.34 8.12 16.57
N LEU A 218 4.97 7.44 15.49
CA LEU A 218 5.14 5.98 15.40
C LEU A 218 6.60 5.56 15.62
N GLU A 219 7.56 6.24 15.00
CA GLU A 219 8.98 5.89 15.14
C GLU A 219 9.51 6.19 16.55
N GLN A 220 9.09 7.32 17.12
CA GLN A 220 9.49 7.71 18.46
C GLN A 220 8.95 6.73 19.53
N LEU A 221 7.70 6.28 19.39
CA LEU A 221 7.11 5.25 20.24
C LEU A 221 7.87 3.92 20.11
N GLU A 222 8.20 3.50 18.88
CA GLU A 222 8.93 2.26 18.62
C GLU A 222 10.33 2.25 19.22
N GLN A 223 11.04 3.39 19.21
CA GLN A 223 12.36 3.53 19.84
C GLN A 223 12.31 3.33 21.35
N GLN A 224 11.15 3.60 21.98
CA GLN A 224 10.92 3.32 23.41
C GLN A 224 10.35 1.92 23.66
N GLY A 225 10.25 1.08 22.62
CA GLY A 225 9.65 -0.25 22.71
C GLY A 225 8.12 -0.25 22.77
N ILE A 226 7.48 0.92 22.63
CA ILE A 226 6.01 1.05 22.61
C ILE A 226 5.49 0.64 21.24
N ARG A 227 4.51 -0.28 21.22
CA ARG A 227 4.01 -0.90 19.99
C ARG A 227 2.61 -0.40 19.66
N VAL A 228 2.53 0.46 18.65
CA VAL A 228 1.27 0.84 18.01
C VAL A 228 1.08 -0.02 16.74
N PRO A 229 -0.10 -0.60 16.49
CA PRO A 229 -0.34 -1.34 15.24
C PRO A 229 -0.08 -0.47 14.03
N TYR A 230 0.57 -0.98 12.98
CA TYR A 230 0.74 -0.23 11.74
C TYR A 230 0.77 -1.17 10.54
N SER A 231 0.47 -0.63 9.36
CA SER A 231 0.60 -1.33 8.09
C SER A 231 1.38 -0.49 7.08
N CYS A 232 0.84 0.64 6.62
CA CYS A 232 1.46 1.43 5.54
C CYS A 232 2.57 2.42 5.98
N ARG A 233 2.59 2.82 7.27
CA ARG A 233 3.44 3.92 7.79
C ARG A 233 3.38 5.23 6.99
N ALA A 234 2.23 5.56 6.40
CA ALA A 234 2.09 6.70 5.48
C ALA A 234 0.75 7.43 5.64
N GLY A 235 0.01 7.14 6.71
CA GLY A 235 -1.23 7.86 7.00
C GLY A 235 -2.43 7.45 6.15
N ILE A 236 -2.35 6.36 5.39
CA ILE A 236 -3.44 5.94 4.47
C ILE A 236 -4.25 4.78 5.05
N CYS A 237 -3.59 3.76 5.60
CA CYS A 237 -4.28 2.54 6.06
C CYS A 237 -5.07 2.71 7.38
N GLY A 238 -4.76 3.75 8.15
CA GLY A 238 -5.38 3.99 9.45
C GLY A 238 -5.11 2.94 10.54
N SER A 239 -4.18 2.00 10.32
CA SER A 239 -3.82 1.00 11.35
C SER A 239 -3.10 1.63 12.55
N CYS A 240 -2.40 2.76 12.33
CA CYS A 240 -1.61 3.48 13.33
C CYS A 240 -2.43 4.51 14.13
N ARG A 241 -3.74 4.30 14.25
CA ARG A 241 -4.63 5.19 15.00
C ARG A 241 -4.31 5.09 16.48
N ILE A 242 -4.19 6.25 17.11
CA ILE A 242 -4.04 6.45 18.56
C ILE A 242 -4.83 7.69 18.97
N ARG A 243 -5.02 7.89 20.27
CA ARG A 243 -5.68 9.05 20.86
C ARG A 243 -4.66 10.13 21.24
N LEU A 244 -4.90 11.36 20.81
CA LEU A 244 -4.24 12.55 21.35
C LEU A 244 -5.09 13.11 22.49
N GLU A 245 -4.60 13.03 23.72
CA GLU A 245 -5.32 13.52 24.91
C GLU A 245 -4.97 14.96 25.23
N GLU A 246 -3.68 15.31 25.15
CA GLU A 246 -3.16 16.67 25.37
C GLU A 246 -2.05 16.99 24.37
N GLY A 247 -1.93 18.26 24.01
CA GLY A 247 -0.88 18.79 23.14
C GLY A 247 -1.28 18.94 21.67
N GLU A 248 -0.30 19.24 20.82
CA GLU A 248 -0.51 19.54 19.40
C GLU A 248 0.48 18.78 18.51
N VAL A 249 0.00 18.35 17.33
CA VAL A 249 0.80 17.67 16.32
C VAL A 249 0.74 18.38 14.97
N SER A 250 1.81 18.27 14.19
CA SER A 250 1.87 18.59 12.77
C SER A 250 1.45 17.37 11.97
N ALA A 251 0.39 17.49 11.17
CA ALA A 251 -0.08 16.45 10.29
C ALA A 251 0.70 16.46 8.95
N LEU A 252 1.29 15.33 8.57
CA LEU A 252 1.93 15.15 7.26
C LEU A 252 0.92 14.82 6.14
N LYS A 253 -0.35 14.58 6.50
CA LYS A 253 -1.45 14.28 5.59
C LYS A 253 -2.75 14.90 6.10
N LYS A 254 -3.60 15.38 5.19
CA LYS A 254 -4.90 16.01 5.53
C LYS A 254 -5.76 15.16 6.47
N ASN A 255 -5.73 13.83 6.31
CA ASN A 255 -6.55 12.89 7.08
C ASN A 255 -5.82 12.29 8.30
N ALA A 256 -4.65 12.82 8.68
CA ALA A 256 -3.87 12.27 9.79
C ALA A 256 -4.42 12.66 11.17
N VAL A 257 -5.25 13.70 11.26
CA VAL A 257 -5.88 14.16 12.50
C VAL A 257 -7.38 14.22 12.27
N ALA A 258 -8.14 13.51 13.09
CA ALA A 258 -9.60 13.55 13.10
C ALA A 258 -10.09 14.52 14.19
N GLY A 259 -11.26 15.14 13.97
CA GLY A 259 -11.83 16.12 14.89
C GLY A 259 -12.29 15.56 16.24
N ASP A 260 -12.30 14.24 16.39
CA ASP A 260 -12.61 13.59 17.66
C ASP A 260 -11.38 13.52 18.59
N GLY A 261 -10.16 13.81 18.13
CA GLY A 261 -8.89 13.62 18.87
C GLY A 261 -8.13 12.34 18.48
N THR A 262 -8.62 11.58 17.50
CA THR A 262 -7.90 10.44 16.93
C THR A 262 -6.84 10.93 15.94
N ILE A 263 -5.61 10.42 16.06
CA ILE A 263 -4.51 10.77 15.15
C ILE A 263 -3.85 9.52 14.55
N LEU A 264 -3.20 9.68 13.41
CA LEU A 264 -2.36 8.66 12.79
C LEU A 264 -0.92 8.84 13.23
N ALA A 265 -0.45 8.02 14.17
CA ALA A 265 0.91 8.09 14.73
C ALA A 265 2.00 8.09 13.64
N CYS A 266 1.74 7.40 12.53
CA CYS A 266 2.65 7.29 11.40
C CYS A 266 2.67 8.49 10.45
N SER A 267 1.90 9.54 10.73
CA SER A 267 1.84 10.76 9.91
C SER A 267 1.61 12.02 10.76
N CYS A 268 1.92 11.95 12.04
CA CYS A 268 1.88 13.08 12.96
C CYS A 268 3.25 13.26 13.61
N VAL A 269 3.75 14.49 13.63
CA VAL A 269 4.99 14.90 14.30
C VAL A 269 4.62 15.80 15.48
N PRO A 270 5.21 15.65 16.68
CA PRO A 270 4.91 16.53 17.81
C PRO A 270 5.24 18.00 17.54
N LYS A 271 4.35 18.91 17.92
CA LYS A 271 4.64 20.35 18.02
C LYS A 271 4.94 20.78 19.46
N THR A 272 4.21 20.20 20.42
CA THR A 272 4.33 20.50 21.85
C THR A 272 4.53 19.21 22.66
N ALA A 273 4.55 19.32 23.99
CA ALA A 273 4.49 18.14 24.84
C ALA A 273 3.15 17.42 24.66
N LEU A 274 3.17 16.09 24.60
CA LEU A 274 2.00 15.28 24.24
C LEU A 274 1.63 14.30 25.34
N ARG A 275 0.33 14.10 25.55
CA ARG A 275 -0.22 12.93 26.23
C ARG A 275 -1.00 12.08 25.24
N LEU A 276 -0.63 10.81 25.14
CA LEU A 276 -1.13 9.87 24.16
C LEU A 276 -1.71 8.61 24.82
N ALA A 277 -2.78 8.09 24.23
CA ALA A 277 -3.38 6.81 24.60
C ALA A 277 -3.60 5.93 23.36
N PRO A 278 -3.73 4.59 23.53
CA PRO A 278 -3.95 3.65 22.42
C PRO A 278 -5.15 3.94 21.53
#